data_AF-Q8T4A0-F1
#
_entry.id   AF-Q8T4A0-F1
#
_cell.length_a   1.000
_cell.length_b   1.000
_cell.length_c   1.000
_cell.angle_alpha   90.00
_cell.angle_beta   90.00
_cell.angle_gamma   90.00
#
_symmetry.space_group_name_H-M   'P 1'
#
loop_
_entity.id
_entity.type
_entity.pdbx_description
1 polymer ?
#
loop_
_entity_poly.entity_id
_entity_poly.type
_entity_poly.pdbx_seq_one_letter_code
_entity_poly.pdbx_strand_id
1 'polypeptide(L)'
;MPPKVKKEKKDVNKVTQVDRTFYELTITDLNQKLARLRSHVTTVDESNITLTEKLKEVEADGVDVAAHLERTLAERNNSITELEERLVEITKVRDVENRVAQEKIGDLESKYKAMHDQLTSEIKLLNGKLNSLDEFRIQRDVLLAKFDEQEADLNEREKDHKEALYNMEQRAVVEKDALKKEVEQKLLQVSEDFTRSSEIRNAGYTRRLIRENIALQKEIDLLVMSQIKLQQAYTNQKSKHKEMEEQYSALDQIKNELVRNSVNKIKIIEGLTRNYEKLKAKYVEVLRYKKAYESLLQAEKCENVKQKDAAGKLRTLAKRMEILDLDNRNLEVVHAQHEIEITRLRGVIQEIKCTVRDAIVAEQAAKKFPERLAEANVDDPATINEVREEAISLCKLKRSDLLSQLMSIVSSHSEELPKTPSIASIVSATSSLYAPGKMGFMPTRPKATPFDAFRSEVIEQEPDRTVPEDLQKQKMQDRLMTSLRGDENTIIDVEFGTTLYVSSSREDDLIEVEEEPLEEPEGSTSSMSVKKASSEGSVAPPETAPLAVSASSKDIKGAPSIGALDTLTATSKMTGVTNEDEGEEEGEEEDFDVQFVY
;
A
#
# COMPACT_ATOMS: atom_id res chain seq x y z
N MET A 1 -16.68 -83.78 130.40
CA MET A 1 -17.22 -82.60 131.13
C MET A 1 -17.84 -81.64 130.11
N PRO A 2 -18.95 -80.96 130.42
CA PRO A 2 -19.36 -79.70 129.77
C PRO A 2 -18.54 -78.51 130.38
N PRO A 3 -18.79 -77.20 130.12
CA PRO A 3 -19.89 -76.53 129.39
C PRO A 3 -19.47 -75.30 128.51
N LYS A 4 -20.44 -74.46 128.10
CA LYS A 4 -20.33 -73.03 127.65
C LYS A 4 -19.71 -72.79 126.24
N VAL A 5 -20.04 -71.73 125.48
CA VAL A 5 -21.12 -70.71 125.54
C VAL A 5 -21.40 -70.12 124.14
N LYS A 6 -22.57 -69.48 123.99
CA LYS A 6 -23.05 -68.59 122.90
C LYS A 6 -22.00 -68.01 121.94
N LYS A 7 -22.38 -67.91 120.65
CA LYS A 7 -22.24 -66.65 119.90
C LYS A 7 -23.30 -66.55 118.80
N GLU A 8 -23.96 -65.41 118.73
CA GLU A 8 -24.82 -65.04 117.60
C GLU A 8 -23.94 -64.66 116.40
N LYS A 9 -24.39 -64.97 115.18
CA LYS A 9 -23.85 -64.38 113.95
C LYS A 9 -24.99 -64.03 113.00
N LYS A 10 -24.93 -62.82 112.43
CA LYS A 10 -25.85 -62.32 111.40
C LYS A 10 -25.31 -62.69 110.01
N ASP A 11 -25.29 -63.98 109.69
CA ASP A 11 -24.63 -64.47 108.47
C ASP A 11 -25.55 -64.36 107.21
N VAL A 12 -25.70 -63.12 106.75
CA VAL A 12 -25.90 -62.64 105.36
C VAL A 12 -27.12 -63.13 104.54
N ASN A 13 -27.53 -64.40 104.59
CA ASN A 13 -28.57 -64.97 103.72
C ASN A 13 -29.93 -65.16 104.41
N LYS A 14 -30.46 -64.09 105.01
CA LYS A 14 -31.88 -63.96 105.34
C LYS A 14 -32.47 -62.69 104.72
N VAL A 15 -32.46 -62.69 103.39
CA VAL A 15 -33.34 -61.88 102.56
C VAL A 15 -34.77 -62.10 103.05
N THR A 16 -35.45 -61.06 103.54
CA THR A 16 -36.84 -61.17 104.01
C THR A 16 -37.74 -61.60 102.85
N GLN A 17 -38.89 -62.24 103.11
CA GLN A 17 -39.80 -62.61 102.01
C GLN A 17 -40.20 -61.40 101.15
N VAL A 18 -40.34 -60.22 101.79
CA VAL A 18 -40.52 -58.92 101.12
C VAL A 18 -39.32 -58.59 100.23
N ASP A 19 -38.11 -58.56 100.77
CA ASP A 19 -36.87 -58.28 100.02
C ASP A 19 -36.69 -59.25 98.85
N ARG A 20 -37.05 -60.53 99.02
CA ARG A 20 -37.00 -61.55 97.96
C ARG A 20 -37.98 -61.21 96.85
N THR A 21 -39.23 -60.90 97.17
CA THR A 21 -40.21 -60.46 96.15
C THR A 21 -39.82 -59.13 95.51
N PHE A 22 -39.12 -58.25 96.23
CA PHE A 22 -38.58 -57.00 95.68
C PHE A 22 -37.44 -57.25 94.69
N TYR A 23 -36.49 -58.15 94.99
CA TYR A 23 -35.43 -58.53 94.06
C TYR A 23 -35.98 -59.32 92.86
N GLU A 24 -36.92 -60.25 93.06
CA GLU A 24 -37.58 -60.97 91.97
C GLU A 24 -38.36 -59.99 91.06
N LEU A 25 -39.11 -59.04 91.63
CA LEU A 25 -39.77 -57.97 90.86
C LEU A 25 -38.77 -57.10 90.09
N THR A 26 -37.69 -56.68 90.75
CA THR A 26 -36.61 -55.87 90.13
C THR A 26 -35.94 -56.63 88.99
N ILE A 27 -35.70 -57.94 89.15
CA ILE A 27 -35.16 -58.79 88.09
C ILE A 27 -36.15 -58.91 86.92
N THR A 28 -37.46 -58.99 87.17
CA THR A 28 -38.45 -58.99 86.07
C THR A 28 -38.55 -57.66 85.34
N ASP A 29 -38.50 -56.52 86.04
CA ASP A 29 -38.47 -55.18 85.42
C ASP A 29 -37.18 -54.94 84.63
N LEU A 30 -36.02 -55.31 85.18
CA LEU A 30 -34.74 -55.24 84.46
C LEU A 30 -34.72 -56.15 83.22
N ASN A 31 -35.26 -57.38 83.30
CA ASN A 31 -35.40 -58.26 82.14
C ASN A 31 -36.39 -57.70 81.11
N GLN A 32 -37.48 -57.06 81.51
CA GLN A 32 -38.38 -56.36 80.58
C GLN A 32 -37.69 -55.17 79.90
N LYS A 33 -36.93 -54.35 80.65
CA LYS A 33 -36.14 -53.24 80.11
C LYS A 33 -35.08 -53.75 79.13
N LEU A 34 -34.39 -54.83 79.46
CA LEU A 34 -33.39 -55.48 78.61
C LEU A 34 -34.02 -56.12 77.36
N ALA A 35 -35.23 -56.69 77.45
CA ALA A 35 -35.98 -57.18 76.30
C ALA A 35 -36.44 -56.03 75.37
N ARG A 36 -36.93 -54.91 75.94
CA ARG A 36 -37.28 -53.70 75.18
C ARG A 36 -36.04 -53.09 74.50
N LEU A 37 -34.90 -53.02 75.18
CA LEU A 37 -33.65 -52.54 74.61
C LEU A 37 -33.13 -53.46 73.49
N ARG A 38 -33.19 -54.79 73.66
CA ARG A 38 -32.85 -55.74 72.59
C ARG A 38 -33.77 -55.57 71.37
N SER A 39 -35.08 -55.50 71.59
CA SER A 39 -36.05 -55.26 70.52
C SER A 39 -35.85 -53.91 69.84
N HIS A 40 -35.41 -52.87 70.57
CA HIS A 40 -35.10 -51.58 69.99
C HIS A 40 -33.82 -51.67 69.13
N VAL A 41 -32.76 -52.31 69.63
CA VAL A 41 -31.53 -52.55 68.87
C VAL A 41 -31.83 -53.33 67.58
N THR A 42 -32.61 -54.41 67.61
CA THR A 42 -32.97 -55.13 66.38
C THR A 42 -33.77 -54.26 65.40
N THR A 43 -34.74 -53.45 65.87
CA THR A 43 -35.44 -52.50 64.96
C THR A 43 -34.52 -51.41 64.40
N VAL A 44 -33.48 -51.00 65.13
CA VAL A 44 -32.49 -50.04 64.65
C VAL A 44 -31.57 -50.70 63.63
N ASP A 45 -31.10 -51.92 63.89
CA ASP A 45 -30.27 -52.69 62.95
C ASP A 45 -31.03 -53.01 61.65
N GLU A 46 -32.30 -53.43 61.73
CA GLU A 46 -33.20 -53.61 60.58
C GLU A 46 -33.41 -52.30 59.81
N SER A 47 -33.62 -51.18 60.51
CA SER A 47 -33.73 -49.87 59.86
C SER A 47 -32.43 -49.44 59.18
N ASN A 48 -31.27 -49.77 59.78
CA ASN A 48 -29.95 -49.44 59.25
C ASN A 48 -29.65 -50.27 58.00
N ILE A 49 -29.93 -51.59 58.03
CA ILE A 49 -29.83 -52.47 56.86
C ILE A 49 -30.67 -51.91 55.70
N THR A 50 -31.97 -51.67 55.91
CA THR A 50 -32.85 -51.16 54.85
C THR A 50 -32.51 -49.74 54.38
N LEU A 51 -31.83 -48.91 55.19
CA LEU A 51 -31.25 -47.64 54.76
C LEU A 51 -29.99 -47.83 53.92
N THR A 52 -29.09 -48.76 54.28
CA THR A 52 -27.89 -49.05 53.48
C THR A 52 -28.22 -49.74 52.15
N GLU A 53 -29.32 -50.47 52.06
CA GLU A 53 -29.84 -51.06 50.81
C GLU A 53 -30.36 -49.96 49.89
N LYS A 54 -31.23 -49.06 50.39
CA LYS A 54 -31.73 -47.89 49.64
C LYS A 54 -30.61 -46.93 49.21
N LEU A 55 -29.56 -46.79 50.02
CA LEU A 55 -28.41 -45.97 49.66
C LEU A 55 -27.66 -46.57 48.46
N LYS A 56 -27.46 -47.89 48.42
CA LYS A 56 -26.86 -48.58 47.26
C LYS A 56 -27.76 -48.55 46.02
N GLU A 57 -29.08 -48.63 46.21
CA GLU A 57 -30.08 -48.48 45.14
C GLU A 57 -29.97 -47.09 44.49
N VAL A 58 -29.95 -46.03 45.30
CA VAL A 58 -29.74 -44.64 44.83
C VAL A 58 -28.35 -44.41 44.24
N GLU A 59 -27.30 -45.05 44.75
CA GLU A 59 -25.95 -45.00 44.15
C GLU A 59 -25.93 -45.68 42.77
N ALA A 60 -26.59 -46.82 42.60
CA ALA A 60 -26.69 -47.54 41.33
C ALA A 60 -27.52 -46.75 40.29
N ASP A 61 -28.71 -46.28 40.68
CA ASP A 61 -29.55 -45.40 39.85
C ASP A 61 -28.78 -44.14 39.43
N GLY A 62 -28.00 -43.55 40.35
CA GLY A 62 -27.16 -42.39 40.08
C GLY A 62 -26.08 -42.64 39.03
N VAL A 63 -25.46 -43.83 39.06
CA VAL A 63 -24.46 -44.26 38.05
C VAL A 63 -25.12 -44.52 36.69
N ASP A 64 -26.27 -45.20 36.64
CA ASP A 64 -26.97 -45.49 35.39
C ASP A 64 -27.54 -44.23 34.74
N VAL A 65 -28.08 -43.29 35.54
CA VAL A 65 -28.51 -41.96 35.05
C VAL A 65 -27.31 -41.16 34.54
N ALA A 66 -26.16 -41.17 35.24
CA ALA A 66 -24.95 -40.51 34.76
C ALA A 66 -24.47 -41.12 33.43
N ALA A 67 -24.35 -42.44 33.33
CA ALA A 67 -23.94 -43.13 32.11
C ALA A 67 -24.92 -42.95 30.94
N HIS A 68 -26.23 -42.79 31.21
CA HIS A 68 -27.22 -42.41 30.20
C HIS A 68 -26.99 -40.98 29.71
N LEU A 69 -26.78 -40.02 30.62
CA LEU A 69 -26.54 -38.61 30.29
C LEU A 69 -25.21 -38.42 29.54
N GLU A 70 -24.13 -39.08 29.96
CA GLU A 70 -22.84 -39.05 29.26
C GLU A 70 -22.95 -39.58 27.82
N ARG A 71 -23.62 -40.72 27.63
CA ARG A 71 -23.89 -41.27 26.29
C ARG A 71 -24.72 -40.31 25.45
N THR A 72 -25.79 -39.75 26.01
CA THR A 72 -26.65 -38.77 25.33
C THR A 72 -25.84 -37.52 24.93
N LEU A 73 -24.97 -37.01 25.81
CA LEU A 73 -24.11 -35.87 25.52
C LEU A 73 -23.09 -36.19 24.42
N ALA A 74 -22.49 -37.38 24.43
CA ALA A 74 -21.57 -37.82 23.37
C ALA A 74 -22.27 -37.94 22.01
N GLU A 75 -23.46 -38.56 21.95
CA GLU A 75 -24.29 -38.65 20.74
C GLU A 75 -24.65 -37.26 20.19
N ARG A 76 -25.01 -36.32 21.07
CA ARG A 76 -25.31 -34.92 20.68
C ARG A 76 -24.05 -34.18 20.23
N ASN A 77 -22.91 -34.39 20.87
CA ASN A 77 -21.65 -33.78 20.46
C ASN A 77 -21.20 -34.27 19.09
N ASN A 78 -21.29 -35.58 18.83
CA ASN A 78 -21.02 -36.17 17.51
C ASN A 78 -21.98 -35.62 16.44
N SER A 79 -23.26 -35.46 16.79
CA SER A 79 -24.26 -34.83 15.91
C SER A 79 -23.93 -33.37 15.59
N ILE A 80 -23.36 -32.62 16.54
CA ILE A 80 -22.89 -31.25 16.33
C ILE A 80 -21.69 -31.25 15.38
N THR A 81 -20.67 -32.07 15.63
CA THR A 81 -19.47 -32.11 14.75
C THR A 81 -19.80 -32.53 13.32
N GLU A 82 -20.70 -33.50 13.12
CA GLU A 82 -21.18 -33.84 11.77
C GLU A 82 -21.89 -32.67 11.07
N LEU A 83 -22.66 -31.86 11.81
CA LEU A 83 -23.36 -30.69 11.25
C LEU A 83 -22.40 -29.54 10.96
N GLU A 84 -21.37 -29.34 11.79
CA GLU A 84 -20.29 -28.38 11.55
C GLU A 84 -19.45 -28.76 10.32
N GLU A 85 -19.10 -30.03 10.16
CA GLU A 85 -18.40 -30.54 8.97
C GLU A 85 -19.23 -30.32 7.70
N ARG A 86 -20.52 -30.69 7.70
CA ARG A 86 -21.44 -30.45 6.58
C ARG A 86 -21.61 -28.96 6.27
N LEU A 87 -21.65 -28.09 7.27
CA LEU A 87 -21.74 -26.64 7.11
C LEU A 87 -20.47 -26.08 6.43
N VAL A 88 -19.30 -26.58 6.85
CA VAL A 88 -18.00 -26.25 6.23
C VAL A 88 -17.94 -26.75 4.78
N GLU A 89 -18.42 -27.95 4.46
CA GLU A 89 -18.50 -28.47 3.09
C GLU A 89 -19.44 -27.63 2.20
N ILE A 90 -20.66 -27.36 2.65
CA ILE A 90 -21.64 -26.51 1.94
C ILE A 90 -21.06 -25.11 1.69
N THR A 91 -20.30 -24.57 2.65
CA THR A 91 -19.65 -23.26 2.50
C THR A 91 -18.51 -23.31 1.47
N LYS A 92 -17.65 -24.33 1.49
CA LYS A 92 -16.62 -24.53 0.44
C LYS A 92 -17.23 -24.64 -0.96
N VAL A 93 -18.34 -25.38 -1.11
CA VAL A 93 -19.06 -25.49 -2.39
C VAL A 93 -19.59 -24.12 -2.84
N ARG A 94 -20.30 -23.40 -1.96
CA ARG A 94 -20.80 -22.04 -2.22
C ARG A 94 -19.69 -21.08 -2.65
N ASP A 95 -18.52 -21.14 -2.00
CA ASP A 95 -17.39 -20.25 -2.30
C ASP A 95 -16.76 -20.57 -3.67
N VAL A 96 -16.71 -21.86 -4.05
CA VAL A 96 -16.30 -22.28 -5.40
C VAL A 96 -17.32 -21.85 -6.46
N GLU A 97 -18.62 -22.03 -6.20
CA GLU A 97 -19.70 -21.58 -7.09
C GLU A 97 -19.69 -20.05 -7.27
N ASN A 98 -19.54 -19.30 -6.18
CA ASN A 98 -19.39 -17.85 -6.20
C ASN A 98 -18.17 -17.40 -7.02
N ARG A 99 -17.01 -18.05 -6.85
CA ARG A 99 -15.82 -17.76 -7.66
C ARG A 99 -16.06 -18.00 -9.15
N VAL A 100 -16.66 -19.15 -9.50
CA VAL A 100 -16.98 -19.50 -10.89
C VAL A 100 -18.05 -18.58 -11.48
N ALA A 101 -19.00 -18.09 -10.69
CA ALA A 101 -19.96 -17.08 -11.11
C ALA A 101 -19.29 -15.72 -11.36
N GLN A 102 -18.40 -15.28 -10.46
CA GLN A 102 -17.67 -14.03 -10.59
C GLN A 102 -16.72 -14.04 -11.80
N GLU A 103 -16.05 -15.18 -12.06
CA GLU A 103 -15.22 -15.38 -13.25
C GLU A 103 -16.06 -15.30 -14.54
N LYS A 104 -17.23 -15.94 -14.58
CA LYS A 104 -18.17 -15.84 -15.71
C LYS A 104 -18.69 -14.42 -15.92
N ILE A 105 -18.94 -13.65 -14.86
CA ILE A 105 -19.36 -12.24 -14.94
C ILE A 105 -18.23 -11.41 -15.56
N GLY A 106 -17.00 -11.50 -15.06
CA GLY A 106 -15.86 -10.78 -15.63
C GLY A 106 -15.58 -11.15 -17.09
N ASP A 107 -15.75 -12.43 -17.45
CA ASP A 107 -15.67 -12.92 -18.83
C ASP A 107 -16.72 -12.28 -19.76
N LEU A 108 -17.96 -12.13 -19.26
CA LEU A 108 -19.06 -11.52 -20.00
C LEU A 108 -18.93 -9.99 -20.09
N GLU A 109 -18.51 -9.33 -19.02
CA GLU A 109 -18.20 -7.89 -19.01
C GLU A 109 -17.06 -7.57 -19.99
N SER A 110 -16.00 -8.40 -20.02
CA SER A 110 -14.88 -8.28 -20.95
C SER A 110 -15.34 -8.44 -22.41
N LYS A 111 -16.14 -9.48 -22.71
CA LYS A 111 -16.71 -9.71 -24.05
C LYS A 111 -17.67 -8.60 -24.48
N TYR A 112 -18.52 -8.12 -23.57
CA TYR A 112 -19.42 -6.99 -23.83
C TYR A 112 -18.65 -5.71 -24.12
N LYS A 113 -17.60 -5.41 -23.34
CA LYS A 113 -16.73 -4.25 -23.59
C LYS A 113 -16.01 -4.36 -24.93
N ALA A 114 -15.46 -5.52 -25.26
CA ALA A 114 -14.80 -5.74 -26.56
C ALA A 114 -15.77 -5.54 -27.75
N MET A 115 -17.00 -6.07 -27.65
CA MET A 115 -18.06 -5.83 -28.64
C MET A 115 -18.44 -4.34 -28.72
N HIS A 116 -18.61 -3.68 -27.58
CA HIS A 116 -18.95 -2.25 -27.51
C HIS A 116 -17.87 -1.38 -28.16
N ASP A 117 -16.60 -1.64 -27.85
CA ASP A 117 -15.47 -0.89 -28.40
C ASP A 117 -15.29 -1.16 -29.90
N GLN A 118 -15.52 -2.40 -30.37
CA GLN A 118 -15.60 -2.76 -31.79
C GLN A 118 -16.72 -1.98 -32.51
N LEU A 119 -17.97 -2.05 -32.02
CA LEU A 119 -19.11 -1.33 -32.62
C LEU A 119 -18.88 0.19 -32.60
N THR A 120 -18.28 0.71 -31.53
CA THR A 120 -17.89 2.14 -31.44
C THR A 120 -16.84 2.51 -32.50
N SER A 121 -15.89 1.63 -32.80
CA SER A 121 -14.92 1.83 -33.90
C SER A 121 -15.58 1.78 -35.28
N GLU A 122 -16.55 0.89 -35.48
CA GLU A 122 -17.28 0.74 -36.73
C GLU A 122 -18.17 1.96 -37.00
N ILE A 123 -18.88 2.46 -35.99
CA ILE A 123 -19.66 3.71 -36.06
C ILE A 123 -18.75 4.90 -36.42
N LYS A 124 -17.55 5.00 -35.84
CA LYS A 124 -16.57 6.04 -36.20
C LYS A 124 -16.10 5.91 -37.65
N LEU A 125 -15.82 4.69 -38.12
CA LEU A 125 -15.41 4.43 -39.51
C LEU A 125 -16.54 4.75 -40.50
N LEU A 126 -17.78 4.39 -40.18
CA LEU A 126 -18.96 4.69 -41.00
C LEU A 126 -19.24 6.19 -41.05
N ASN A 127 -19.12 6.91 -39.94
CA ASN A 127 -19.20 8.39 -39.94
C ASN A 127 -18.08 9.03 -40.78
N GLY A 128 -16.85 8.49 -40.72
CA GLY A 128 -15.75 8.94 -41.59
C GLY A 128 -16.06 8.75 -43.08
N LYS A 129 -16.61 7.59 -43.46
CA LYS A 129 -17.08 7.32 -44.84
C LYS A 129 -18.23 8.23 -45.26
N LEU A 130 -19.18 8.50 -44.36
CA LEU A 130 -20.32 9.38 -44.62
C LEU A 130 -19.87 10.83 -44.85
N ASN A 131 -18.98 11.36 -44.00
CA ASN A 131 -18.40 12.69 -44.18
C ASN A 131 -17.69 12.83 -45.53
N SER A 132 -16.90 11.83 -45.93
CA SER A 132 -16.24 11.81 -47.25
C SER A 132 -17.25 11.74 -48.40
N LEU A 133 -18.34 10.99 -48.27
CA LEU A 133 -19.40 10.93 -49.26
C LEU A 133 -20.16 12.27 -49.40
N ASP A 134 -20.41 12.96 -48.29
CA ASP A 134 -21.00 14.31 -48.32
C ASP A 134 -20.03 15.35 -48.89
N GLU A 135 -18.71 15.20 -48.66
CA GLU A 135 -17.70 16.04 -49.30
C GLU A 135 -17.69 15.83 -50.82
N PHE A 136 -17.68 14.58 -51.30
CA PHE A 136 -17.81 14.27 -52.74
C PHE A 136 -19.11 14.82 -53.34
N ARG A 137 -20.22 14.80 -52.58
CA ARG A 137 -21.50 15.39 -53.00
C ARG A 137 -21.39 16.91 -53.15
N ILE A 138 -20.78 17.59 -52.18
CA ILE A 138 -20.54 19.05 -52.24
C ILE A 138 -19.61 19.41 -53.41
N GLN A 139 -18.52 18.66 -53.61
CA GLN A 139 -17.58 18.86 -54.72
C GLN A 139 -18.29 18.70 -56.08
N ARG A 140 -19.13 17.67 -56.24
CA ARG A 140 -19.97 17.46 -57.44
C ARG A 140 -20.92 18.64 -57.66
N ASP A 141 -21.63 19.06 -56.63
CA ASP A 141 -22.66 20.11 -56.73
C ASP A 141 -22.03 21.48 -57.07
N VAL A 142 -20.83 21.76 -56.56
CA VAL A 142 -20.01 22.93 -56.96
C VAL A 142 -19.50 22.80 -58.41
N LEU A 143 -19.10 21.61 -58.85
CA LEU A 143 -18.63 21.40 -60.23
C LEU A 143 -19.76 21.52 -61.26
N LEU A 144 -20.97 21.03 -60.93
CA LEU A 144 -22.16 21.21 -61.76
C LEU A 144 -22.54 22.69 -61.85
N ALA A 145 -22.58 23.43 -60.74
CA ALA A 145 -22.87 24.86 -60.75
C ALA A 145 -21.89 25.66 -61.63
N LYS A 146 -20.59 25.31 -61.62
CA LYS A 146 -19.58 25.90 -62.52
C LYS A 146 -19.78 25.52 -63.99
N PHE A 147 -20.29 24.32 -64.27
CA PHE A 147 -20.60 23.90 -65.63
C PHE A 147 -21.82 24.67 -66.17
N ASP A 148 -22.89 24.79 -65.37
CA ASP A 148 -24.08 25.57 -65.70
C ASP A 148 -23.73 27.05 -65.94
N GLU A 149 -22.85 27.62 -65.10
CA GLU A 149 -22.29 28.96 -65.25
C GLU A 149 -21.51 29.10 -66.57
N GLN A 150 -20.58 28.19 -66.87
CA GLN A 150 -19.82 28.18 -68.12
C GLN A 150 -20.68 27.99 -69.38
N GLU A 151 -21.74 27.17 -69.31
CA GLU A 151 -22.67 26.99 -70.42
C GLU A 151 -23.52 28.26 -70.64
N ALA A 152 -23.92 28.96 -69.58
CA ALA A 152 -24.55 30.29 -69.70
C ALA A 152 -23.60 31.32 -70.33
N ASP A 153 -22.36 31.38 -69.85
CA ASP A 153 -21.29 32.28 -70.31
C ASP A 153 -20.93 32.06 -71.80
N LEU A 154 -20.99 30.81 -72.27
CA LEU A 154 -20.82 30.45 -73.69
C LEU A 154 -22.06 30.83 -74.52
N ASN A 155 -23.26 30.57 -74.02
CA ASN A 155 -24.52 30.95 -74.68
C ASN A 155 -24.72 32.47 -74.75
N GLU A 156 -24.12 33.26 -73.85
CA GLU A 156 -24.10 34.73 -73.93
C GLU A 156 -23.11 35.19 -75.00
N ARG A 157 -21.84 34.74 -74.94
CA ARG A 157 -20.85 35.07 -75.99
C ARG A 157 -21.29 34.65 -77.39
N GLU A 158 -21.98 33.53 -77.55
CA GLU A 158 -22.49 33.12 -78.86
C GLU A 158 -23.59 34.05 -79.40
N LYS A 159 -24.41 34.66 -78.52
CA LYS A 159 -25.37 35.71 -78.90
C LYS A 159 -24.65 37.00 -79.25
N ASP A 160 -23.70 37.44 -78.42
CA ASP A 160 -22.89 38.64 -78.66
C ASP A 160 -22.13 38.54 -80.00
N HIS A 161 -21.56 37.38 -80.31
CA HIS A 161 -20.92 37.14 -81.60
C HIS A 161 -21.91 37.16 -82.78
N LYS A 162 -23.12 36.61 -82.62
CA LYS A 162 -24.19 36.67 -83.64
C LYS A 162 -24.69 38.11 -83.86
N GLU A 163 -24.86 38.88 -82.79
CA GLU A 163 -25.23 40.30 -82.88
C GLU A 163 -24.09 41.15 -83.47
N ALA A 164 -22.83 40.89 -83.09
CA ALA A 164 -21.66 41.56 -83.66
C ALA A 164 -21.52 41.27 -85.16
N LEU A 165 -21.76 40.03 -85.59
CA LEU A 165 -21.80 39.67 -87.02
C LEU A 165 -22.95 40.39 -87.74
N TYR A 166 -24.18 40.37 -87.20
CA TYR A 166 -25.31 41.09 -87.79
C TYR A 166 -25.06 42.60 -87.90
N ASN A 167 -24.52 43.21 -86.85
CA ASN A 167 -24.14 44.63 -86.84
C ASN A 167 -23.00 44.93 -87.83
N MET A 168 -22.05 44.01 -88.02
CA MET A 168 -20.98 44.13 -89.02
C MET A 168 -21.54 44.00 -90.45
N GLU A 169 -22.42 43.05 -90.71
CA GLU A 169 -23.10 42.89 -92.00
C GLU A 169 -23.97 44.11 -92.32
N GLN A 170 -24.74 44.60 -91.35
CA GLN A 170 -25.55 45.81 -91.52
C GLN A 170 -24.67 47.03 -91.82
N ARG A 171 -23.56 47.21 -91.09
CA ARG A 171 -22.59 48.28 -91.37
C ARG A 171 -21.97 48.14 -92.76
N ALA A 172 -21.55 46.93 -93.15
CA ALA A 172 -20.99 46.68 -94.48
C ALA A 172 -22.01 46.92 -95.60
N VAL A 173 -23.29 46.60 -95.40
CA VAL A 173 -24.37 46.90 -96.36
C VAL A 173 -24.58 48.41 -96.50
N VAL A 174 -24.63 49.15 -95.37
CA VAL A 174 -24.77 50.61 -95.34
C VAL A 174 -23.54 51.30 -95.93
N GLU A 175 -22.33 50.86 -95.58
CA GLU A 175 -21.06 51.37 -96.11
C GLU A 175 -20.96 51.12 -97.62
N LYS A 176 -21.32 49.93 -98.10
CA LYS A 176 -21.37 49.60 -99.54
C LYS A 176 -22.34 50.50 -100.31
N ASP A 177 -23.51 50.86 -99.75
CA ASP A 177 -24.45 51.78 -100.41
C ASP A 177 -24.11 53.27 -100.18
N ALA A 178 -23.34 53.60 -99.14
CA ALA A 178 -22.70 54.91 -98.97
C ALA A 178 -21.55 55.10 -99.98
N LEU A 179 -20.69 54.10 -100.18
CA LEU A 179 -19.62 54.07 -101.17
C LEU A 179 -20.16 54.20 -102.59
N LYS A 180 -21.30 53.59 -102.93
CA LYS A 180 -21.97 53.83 -104.22
C LYS A 180 -22.32 55.30 -104.42
N LYS A 181 -22.98 55.92 -103.44
CA LYS A 181 -23.32 57.36 -103.48
C LYS A 181 -22.07 58.23 -103.49
N GLU A 182 -21.02 57.85 -102.77
CA GLU A 182 -19.74 58.57 -102.77
C GLU A 182 -19.00 58.43 -104.11
N VAL A 183 -19.11 57.28 -104.80
CA VAL A 183 -18.58 57.10 -106.16
C VAL A 183 -19.38 57.91 -107.18
N GLU A 184 -20.71 57.91 -107.11
CA GLU A 184 -21.58 58.77 -107.94
C GLU A 184 -21.27 60.26 -107.71
N GLN A 185 -21.13 60.68 -106.44
CA GLN A 185 -20.77 62.04 -106.06
C GLN A 185 -19.33 62.39 -106.45
N LYS A 186 -18.36 61.47 -106.34
CA LYS A 186 -16.98 61.70 -106.80
C LYS A 186 -16.88 61.76 -108.32
N LEU A 187 -17.77 61.11 -109.08
CA LEU A 187 -17.83 61.24 -110.53
C LEU A 187 -18.24 62.67 -110.93
N LEU A 188 -19.22 63.25 -110.23
CA LEU A 188 -19.61 64.65 -110.33
C LEU A 188 -18.50 65.60 -109.82
N GLN A 189 -17.88 65.28 -108.69
CA GLN A 189 -16.84 66.13 -108.10
C GLN A 189 -15.56 66.17 -108.96
N VAL A 190 -15.15 65.05 -109.58
CA VAL A 190 -13.99 65.01 -110.49
C VAL A 190 -14.19 65.90 -111.71
N SER A 191 -15.43 66.14 -112.16
CA SER A 191 -15.72 67.11 -113.23
C SER A 191 -15.63 68.57 -112.75
N GLU A 192 -15.95 68.89 -111.50
CA GLU A 192 -15.73 70.22 -110.92
C GLU A 192 -14.26 70.46 -110.53
N ASP A 193 -13.59 69.49 -109.90
CA ASP A 193 -12.21 69.61 -109.39
C ASP A 193 -11.17 69.71 -110.51
N PHE A 194 -11.47 69.28 -111.74
CA PHE A 194 -10.65 69.61 -112.92
C PHE A 194 -10.51 71.14 -113.11
N THR A 195 -11.56 71.89 -112.78
CA THR A 195 -11.57 73.36 -112.84
C THR A 195 -10.94 73.97 -111.58
N ARG A 196 -11.14 73.34 -110.41
CA ARG A 196 -10.59 73.80 -109.13
C ARG A 196 -9.08 73.55 -108.95
N SER A 197 -8.49 72.67 -109.76
CA SER A 197 -7.07 72.29 -109.72
C SER A 197 -6.08 73.48 -109.72
N SER A 198 -6.47 74.64 -110.26
CA SER A 198 -5.66 75.87 -110.24
C SER A 198 -5.43 76.45 -108.83
N GLU A 199 -6.29 76.14 -107.85
CA GLU A 199 -6.20 76.63 -106.46
C GLU A 199 -5.22 75.80 -105.59
N ILE A 200 -4.59 74.75 -106.15
CA ILE A 200 -3.69 73.83 -105.42
C ILE A 200 -2.32 74.48 -105.12
N ARG A 201 -2.32 75.45 -104.20
CA ARG A 201 -1.11 75.93 -103.50
C ARG A 201 -1.27 76.08 -101.99
N ASN A 202 -2.48 76.29 -101.47
CA ASN A 202 -2.69 76.46 -100.01
C ASN A 202 -2.81 75.12 -99.24
N ALA A 203 -3.03 74.01 -99.94
CA ALA A 203 -3.26 72.68 -99.34
C ALA A 203 -2.03 72.02 -98.68
N GLY A 204 -0.90 72.72 -98.52
CA GLY A 204 0.31 72.19 -97.88
C GLY A 204 0.27 72.24 -96.35
N TYR A 205 -0.05 73.42 -95.80
CA TYR A 205 0.06 73.70 -94.36
C TYR A 205 -0.95 72.91 -93.51
N THR A 206 -2.21 72.87 -93.91
CA THR A 206 -3.30 72.20 -93.15
C THR A 206 -3.03 70.69 -92.99
N ARG A 207 -2.48 70.04 -94.03
CA ARG A 207 -2.08 68.62 -93.99
C ARG A 207 -0.86 68.34 -93.12
N ARG A 208 -0.14 69.36 -92.63
CA ARG A 208 0.89 69.20 -91.60
C ARG A 208 0.26 69.27 -90.21
N LEU A 209 -0.47 70.35 -89.91
CA LEU A 209 -1.17 70.55 -88.63
C LEU A 209 -2.09 69.38 -88.24
N ILE A 210 -2.85 68.83 -89.19
CA ILE A 210 -3.72 67.66 -88.92
C ILE A 210 -2.91 66.42 -88.48
N ARG A 211 -1.75 66.17 -89.08
CA ARG A 211 -0.89 65.02 -88.72
C ARG A 211 -0.22 65.21 -87.35
N GLU A 212 0.23 66.42 -87.06
CA GLU A 212 0.82 66.77 -85.76
C GLU A 212 -0.24 66.70 -84.64
N ASN A 213 -1.47 67.13 -84.90
CA ASN A 213 -2.58 67.04 -83.94
C ASN A 213 -3.04 65.58 -83.70
N ILE A 214 -3.13 64.75 -84.74
CA ILE A 214 -3.41 63.30 -84.61
C ILE A 214 -2.31 62.57 -83.85
N ALA A 215 -1.04 62.95 -84.02
CA ALA A 215 0.06 62.39 -83.25
C ALA A 215 -0.05 62.73 -81.75
N LEU A 216 -0.28 64.01 -81.43
CA LEU A 216 -0.47 64.47 -80.05
C LEU A 216 -1.70 63.82 -79.39
N GLN A 217 -2.81 63.65 -80.10
CA GLN A 217 -3.98 62.96 -79.56
C GLN A 217 -3.65 61.51 -79.17
N LYS A 218 -2.96 60.76 -80.05
CA LYS A 218 -2.53 59.39 -79.74
C LYS A 218 -1.57 59.31 -78.53
N GLU A 219 -0.70 60.30 -78.37
CA GLU A 219 0.21 60.38 -77.23
C GLU A 219 -0.54 60.68 -75.92
N ILE A 220 -1.55 61.55 -75.97
CA ILE A 220 -2.49 61.79 -74.85
C ILE A 220 -3.29 60.52 -74.54
N ASP A 221 -3.83 59.82 -75.54
CA ASP A 221 -4.59 58.59 -75.36
C ASP A 221 -3.72 57.49 -74.69
N LEU A 222 -2.45 57.37 -75.10
CA LEU A 222 -1.48 56.46 -74.48
C LEU A 222 -1.16 56.83 -73.03
N LEU A 223 -0.98 58.13 -72.73
CA LEU A 223 -0.76 58.62 -71.36
C LEU A 223 -1.98 58.38 -70.45
N VAL A 224 -3.20 58.60 -70.96
CA VAL A 224 -4.44 58.31 -70.23
C VAL A 224 -4.59 56.81 -69.97
N MET A 225 -4.33 55.96 -70.97
CA MET A 225 -4.31 54.50 -70.78
C MET A 225 -3.25 54.06 -69.76
N SER A 226 -2.06 54.67 -69.79
CA SER A 226 -1.00 54.41 -68.80
C SER A 226 -1.44 54.79 -67.38
N GLN A 227 -2.04 55.97 -67.20
CA GLN A 227 -2.50 56.42 -65.88
C GLN A 227 -3.70 55.60 -65.37
N ILE A 228 -4.60 55.13 -66.23
CA ILE A 228 -5.67 54.20 -65.85
C ILE A 228 -5.09 52.87 -65.37
N LYS A 229 -4.11 52.29 -66.10
CA LYS A 229 -3.42 51.06 -65.67
C LYS A 229 -2.69 51.23 -64.34
N LEU A 230 -1.99 52.36 -64.15
CA LEU A 230 -1.28 52.66 -62.90
C LEU A 230 -2.25 52.84 -61.73
N GLN A 231 -3.40 53.51 -61.96
CA GLN A 231 -4.44 53.66 -60.95
C GLN A 231 -5.07 52.31 -60.57
N GLN A 232 -5.33 51.43 -61.54
CA GLN A 232 -5.81 50.06 -61.32
C GLN A 232 -4.79 49.22 -60.53
N ALA A 233 -3.51 49.30 -60.89
CA ALA A 233 -2.44 48.63 -60.14
C ALA A 233 -2.36 49.13 -58.68
N TYR A 234 -2.47 50.44 -58.46
CA TYR A 234 -2.52 51.03 -57.12
C TYR A 234 -3.74 50.57 -56.31
N THR A 235 -4.94 50.54 -56.90
CA THR A 235 -6.14 50.06 -56.20
C THR A 235 -6.06 48.57 -55.85
N ASN A 236 -5.52 47.75 -56.76
CA ASN A 236 -5.37 46.31 -56.55
C ASN A 236 -4.30 46.01 -55.49
N GLN A 237 -3.18 46.76 -55.47
CA GLN A 237 -2.18 46.62 -54.41
C GLN A 237 -2.72 47.09 -53.05
N LYS A 238 -3.60 48.11 -53.04
CA LYS A 238 -4.27 48.58 -51.83
C LYS A 238 -5.31 47.58 -51.29
N SER A 239 -6.02 46.84 -52.15
CA SER A 239 -6.91 45.75 -51.68
C SER A 239 -6.10 44.59 -51.12
N LYS A 240 -5.09 44.10 -51.86
CA LYS A 240 -4.16 43.05 -51.40
C LYS A 240 -3.52 43.36 -50.05
N HIS A 241 -3.13 44.61 -49.80
CA HIS A 241 -2.58 45.02 -48.50
C HIS A 241 -3.61 44.95 -47.37
N LYS A 242 -4.85 45.41 -47.60
CA LYS A 242 -5.96 45.32 -46.63
C LYS A 242 -6.35 43.87 -46.34
N GLU A 243 -6.40 43.02 -47.37
CA GLU A 243 -6.65 41.58 -47.23
C GLU A 243 -5.56 40.90 -46.38
N MET A 244 -4.29 41.29 -46.57
CA MET A 244 -3.15 40.81 -45.77
C MET A 244 -3.22 41.29 -44.31
N GLU A 245 -3.62 42.54 -44.06
CA GLU A 245 -3.84 43.08 -42.72
C GLU A 245 -4.96 42.33 -41.96
N GLU A 246 -6.07 42.05 -42.64
CA GLU A 246 -7.18 41.26 -42.11
C GLU A 246 -6.77 39.81 -41.79
N GLN A 247 -6.01 39.16 -42.68
CA GLN A 247 -5.43 37.84 -42.43
C GLN A 247 -4.46 37.84 -41.23
N TYR A 248 -3.61 38.86 -41.10
CA TYR A 248 -2.68 38.96 -39.98
C TYR A 248 -3.42 39.16 -38.64
N SER A 249 -4.50 39.95 -38.63
CA SER A 249 -5.37 40.12 -37.46
C SER A 249 -6.05 38.81 -37.04
N ALA A 250 -6.56 38.03 -38.00
CA ALA A 250 -7.13 36.71 -37.73
C ALA A 250 -6.08 35.71 -37.19
N LEU A 251 -4.86 35.73 -37.74
CA LEU A 251 -3.76 34.88 -37.29
C LEU A 251 -3.29 35.23 -35.87
N ASP A 252 -3.24 36.52 -35.52
CA ASP A 252 -2.91 36.98 -34.16
C ASP A 252 -3.97 36.53 -33.14
N GLN A 253 -5.26 36.61 -33.49
CA GLN A 253 -6.35 36.10 -32.67
C GLN A 253 -6.20 34.59 -32.40
N ILE A 254 -5.99 33.78 -33.44
CA ILE A 254 -5.77 32.32 -33.32
C ILE A 254 -4.54 32.01 -32.46
N LYS A 255 -3.42 32.72 -32.67
CA LYS A 255 -2.21 32.61 -31.82
C LYS A 255 -2.53 32.90 -30.35
N ASN A 256 -3.27 33.97 -30.07
CA ASN A 256 -3.62 34.38 -28.71
C ASN A 256 -4.60 33.41 -28.03
N GLU A 257 -5.49 32.76 -28.78
CA GLU A 257 -6.30 31.64 -28.27
C GLU A 257 -5.47 30.39 -27.99
N LEU A 258 -4.55 30.03 -28.88
CA LEU A 258 -3.64 28.89 -28.71
C LEU A 258 -2.74 29.08 -27.47
N VAL A 259 -2.23 30.29 -27.24
CA VAL A 259 -1.46 30.64 -26.03
C VAL A 259 -2.32 30.58 -24.76
N ARG A 260 -3.57 31.06 -24.78
CA ARG A 260 -4.49 30.90 -23.63
C ARG A 260 -4.79 29.41 -23.37
N ASN A 261 -4.96 28.61 -24.41
CA ASN A 261 -5.21 27.17 -24.30
C ASN A 261 -3.99 26.44 -23.72
N SER A 262 -2.77 26.70 -24.20
CA SER A 262 -1.54 26.09 -23.68
C SER A 262 -1.28 26.48 -22.22
N VAL A 263 -1.44 27.76 -21.85
CA VAL A 263 -1.36 28.22 -20.45
C VAL A 263 -2.39 27.53 -19.56
N ASN A 264 -3.61 27.30 -20.03
CA ASN A 264 -4.62 26.57 -19.28
C ASN A 264 -4.27 25.07 -19.15
N LYS A 265 -3.72 24.42 -20.19
CA LYS A 265 -3.20 23.04 -20.10
C LYS A 265 -2.05 22.94 -19.09
N ILE A 266 -1.11 23.90 -19.09
CA ILE A 266 0.01 23.96 -18.13
C ILE A 266 -0.53 24.04 -16.70
N LYS A 267 -1.46 24.95 -16.40
CA LYS A 267 -2.10 25.06 -15.07
C LYS A 267 -2.77 23.77 -14.61
N ILE A 268 -3.41 23.03 -15.52
CA ILE A 268 -4.01 21.71 -15.23
C ILE A 268 -2.92 20.68 -14.92
N ILE A 269 -1.86 20.62 -15.73
CA ILE A 269 -0.72 19.71 -15.52
C ILE A 269 -0.06 19.99 -14.16
N GLU A 270 0.26 21.24 -13.85
CA GLU A 270 0.79 21.62 -12.52
C GLU A 270 -0.18 21.25 -11.38
N GLY A 271 -1.50 21.39 -11.59
CA GLY A 271 -2.51 20.99 -10.62
C GLY A 271 -2.47 19.49 -10.33
N LEU A 272 -2.36 18.67 -11.38
CA LEU A 272 -2.21 17.22 -11.29
C LEU A 272 -0.87 16.83 -10.63
N THR A 273 0.25 17.47 -11.01
CA THR A 273 1.57 17.24 -10.42
C THR A 273 1.58 17.52 -8.92
N ARG A 274 1.10 18.70 -8.48
CA ARG A 274 0.99 19.04 -7.04
C ARG A 274 0.11 18.05 -6.27
N ASN A 275 -0.93 17.51 -6.89
CA ASN A 275 -1.79 16.50 -6.26
C ASN A 275 -1.13 15.13 -6.19
N TYR A 276 -0.38 14.72 -7.22
CA TYR A 276 0.45 13.52 -7.22
C TYR A 276 1.56 13.59 -6.17
N GLU A 277 2.23 14.74 -6.02
CA GLU A 277 3.25 14.96 -4.98
C GLU A 277 2.67 14.85 -3.56
N LYS A 278 1.50 15.45 -3.31
CA LYS A 278 0.77 15.29 -2.04
C LYS A 278 0.39 13.83 -1.76
N LEU A 279 -0.03 13.09 -2.78
CA LEU A 279 -0.36 11.67 -2.65
C LEU A 279 0.89 10.81 -2.38
N LYS A 280 1.99 11.08 -3.08
CA LYS A 280 3.30 10.46 -2.88
C LYS A 280 3.84 10.71 -1.47
N ALA A 281 3.69 11.92 -0.94
CA ALA A 281 4.06 12.26 0.43
C ALA A 281 3.26 11.42 1.46
N LYS A 282 1.93 11.36 1.32
CA LYS A 282 1.07 10.50 2.15
C LYS A 282 1.42 9.02 2.06
N TYR A 283 1.76 8.52 0.87
CA TYR A 283 2.19 7.14 0.68
C TYR A 283 3.51 6.82 1.42
N VAL A 284 4.48 7.73 1.37
CA VAL A 284 5.73 7.61 2.17
C VAL A 284 5.45 7.66 3.67
N GLU A 285 4.47 8.46 4.10
CA GLU A 285 4.02 8.51 5.50
C GLU A 285 3.40 7.19 5.97
N VAL A 286 2.48 6.61 5.17
CA VAL A 286 1.88 5.29 5.42
C VAL A 286 2.95 4.18 5.47
N LEU A 287 3.96 4.21 4.60
CA LEU A 287 5.08 3.28 4.65
C LEU A 287 5.92 3.43 5.94
N ARG A 288 6.11 4.66 6.45
CA ARG A 288 6.77 4.89 7.74
C ARG A 288 5.95 4.32 8.90
N TYR A 289 4.64 4.55 8.92
CA TYR A 289 3.75 3.96 9.93
C TYR A 289 3.74 2.43 9.89
N LYS A 290 3.66 1.83 8.70
CA LYS A 290 3.74 0.36 8.54
C LYS A 290 5.06 -0.19 9.12
N LYS A 291 6.20 0.41 8.76
CA LYS A 291 7.52 -0.03 9.27
C LYS A 291 7.65 0.16 10.79
N ALA A 292 7.07 1.23 11.35
CA ALA A 292 7.04 1.44 12.80
C ALA A 292 6.18 0.38 13.53
N TYR A 293 5.02 0.04 12.97
CA TYR A 293 4.14 -1.02 13.49
C TYR A 293 4.80 -2.41 13.42
N GLU A 294 5.46 -2.74 12.30
CA GLU A 294 6.22 -3.99 12.16
C GLU A 294 7.37 -4.08 13.18
N SER A 295 8.05 -2.97 13.46
CA SER A 295 9.09 -2.88 14.50
C SER A 295 8.53 -3.10 15.92
N LEU A 296 7.39 -2.49 16.25
CA LEU A 296 6.70 -2.69 17.53
C LEU A 296 6.26 -4.15 17.71
N LEU A 297 5.68 -4.76 16.68
CA LEU A 297 5.27 -6.18 16.70
C LEU A 297 6.47 -7.13 16.84
N GLN A 298 7.66 -6.78 16.34
CA GLN A 298 8.88 -7.53 16.61
C GLN A 298 9.38 -7.34 18.05
N ALA A 299 9.32 -6.11 18.58
CA ALA A 299 9.69 -5.83 19.96
C ALA A 299 8.79 -6.59 20.96
N GLU A 300 7.48 -6.58 20.75
CA GLU A 300 6.49 -7.31 21.55
C GLU A 300 6.74 -8.83 21.53
N LYS A 301 7.08 -9.41 20.37
CA LYS A 301 7.46 -10.83 20.25
C LYS A 301 8.72 -11.15 21.04
N CYS A 302 9.74 -10.28 20.96
CA CYS A 302 10.97 -10.42 21.73
C CYS A 302 10.74 -10.28 23.25
N GLU A 303 9.84 -9.39 23.68
CA GLU A 303 9.43 -9.26 25.07
C GLU A 303 8.67 -10.50 25.56
N ASN A 304 7.69 -10.99 24.79
CA ASN A 304 6.97 -12.24 25.10
C ASN A 304 7.92 -13.44 25.29
N VAL A 305 8.99 -13.54 24.49
CA VAL A 305 10.01 -14.59 24.65
C VAL A 305 10.79 -14.40 25.96
N LYS A 306 11.25 -13.18 26.27
CA LYS A 306 11.91 -12.86 27.55
C LYS A 306 11.02 -13.15 28.76
N GLN A 307 9.73 -12.82 28.67
CA GLN A 307 8.74 -13.05 29.73
C GLN A 307 8.48 -14.54 29.93
N LYS A 308 8.40 -15.34 28.86
CA LYS A 308 8.28 -16.81 28.94
C LYS A 308 9.50 -17.48 29.57
N ASP A 309 10.71 -17.02 29.23
CA ASP A 309 11.96 -17.45 29.86
C ASP A 309 12.02 -17.06 31.35
N ALA A 310 11.71 -15.81 31.70
CA ALA A 310 11.62 -15.36 33.09
C ALA A 310 10.59 -16.18 33.90
N ALA A 311 9.41 -16.46 33.33
CA ALA A 311 8.40 -17.33 33.95
C ALA A 311 8.86 -18.80 34.07
N GLY A 312 9.75 -19.28 33.18
CA GLY A 312 10.39 -20.59 33.28
C GLY A 312 11.44 -20.65 34.41
N LYS A 313 12.24 -19.58 34.54
CA LYS A 313 13.20 -19.39 35.63
C LYS A 313 12.49 -19.30 36.99
N LEU A 314 11.42 -18.53 37.09
CA LEU A 314 10.58 -18.45 38.30
C LEU A 314 9.97 -19.81 38.68
N ARG A 315 9.40 -20.56 37.72
CA ARG A 315 8.91 -21.93 37.98
C ARG A 315 10.02 -22.90 38.41
N THR A 316 11.24 -22.70 37.94
CA THR A 316 12.41 -23.51 38.36
C THR A 316 12.88 -23.14 39.77
N LEU A 317 12.85 -21.85 40.12
CA LEU A 317 13.20 -21.36 41.46
C LEU A 317 12.16 -21.78 42.50
N ALA A 318 10.87 -21.66 42.19
CA ALA A 318 9.77 -22.09 43.06
C ALA A 318 9.91 -23.58 43.45
N LYS A 319 10.19 -24.45 42.48
CA LYS A 319 10.46 -25.87 42.74
C LYS A 319 11.70 -26.12 43.61
N ARG A 320 12.72 -25.27 43.55
CA ARG A 320 13.89 -25.36 44.45
C ARG A 320 13.53 -24.91 45.87
N MET A 321 12.71 -23.88 46.02
CA MET A 321 12.21 -23.45 47.33
C MET A 321 11.32 -24.52 47.96
N GLU A 322 10.41 -25.13 47.19
CA GLU A 322 9.56 -26.25 47.63
C GLU A 322 10.37 -27.45 48.14
N ILE A 323 11.47 -27.81 47.45
CA ILE A 323 12.40 -28.86 47.90
C ILE A 323 13.11 -28.44 49.20
N LEU A 324 13.64 -27.21 49.28
CA LEU A 324 14.31 -26.71 50.49
C LEU A 324 13.35 -26.61 51.69
N ASP A 325 12.08 -26.27 51.47
CA ASP A 325 11.05 -26.27 52.51
C ASP A 325 10.73 -27.69 53.01
N LEU A 326 10.78 -28.71 52.15
CA LEU A 326 10.65 -30.11 52.55
C LEU A 326 11.89 -30.59 53.30
N ASP A 327 13.09 -30.27 52.83
CA ASP A 327 14.35 -30.60 53.52
C ASP A 327 14.46 -29.91 54.89
N ASN A 328 14.02 -28.66 55.01
CA ASN A 328 13.93 -27.95 56.29
C ASN A 328 12.96 -28.66 57.25
N ARG A 329 11.75 -29.03 56.81
CA ARG A 329 10.79 -29.79 57.65
C ARG A 329 11.35 -31.16 58.06
N ASN A 330 12.07 -31.84 57.17
CA ASN A 330 12.75 -33.10 57.48
C ASN A 330 13.83 -32.89 58.56
N LEU A 331 14.62 -31.81 58.46
CA LEU A 331 15.62 -31.43 59.47
C LEU A 331 14.99 -31.04 60.81
N GLU A 332 13.86 -30.32 60.81
CA GLU A 332 13.08 -29.99 62.02
C GLU A 332 12.60 -31.25 62.73
N VAL A 333 12.05 -32.23 62.00
CA VAL A 333 11.61 -33.53 62.55
C VAL A 333 12.79 -34.32 63.11
N VAL A 334 13.92 -34.38 62.41
CA VAL A 334 15.14 -35.05 62.89
C VAL A 334 15.72 -34.33 64.13
N HIS A 335 15.70 -33.00 64.17
CA HIS A 335 16.11 -32.23 65.34
C HIS A 335 15.20 -32.50 66.55
N ALA A 336 13.88 -32.57 66.34
CA ALA A 336 12.93 -32.91 67.41
C ALA A 336 13.18 -34.33 67.96
N GLN A 337 13.50 -35.30 67.09
CA GLN A 337 13.89 -36.66 67.52
C GLN A 337 15.19 -36.65 68.33
N HIS A 338 16.21 -35.88 67.92
CA HIS A 338 17.45 -35.74 68.68
C HIS A 338 17.25 -35.05 70.03
N GLU A 339 16.39 -34.03 70.14
CA GLU A 339 16.08 -33.39 71.44
C GLU A 339 15.34 -34.33 72.40
N ILE A 340 14.44 -35.18 71.88
CA ILE A 340 13.79 -36.24 72.67
C ILE A 340 14.84 -37.23 73.20
N GLU A 341 15.76 -37.69 72.35
CA GLU A 341 16.81 -38.64 72.77
C GLU A 341 17.83 -38.00 73.74
N ILE A 342 18.21 -36.74 73.52
CA ILE A 342 19.04 -35.97 74.46
C ILE A 342 18.34 -35.84 75.82
N THR A 343 17.02 -35.60 75.83
CA THR A 343 16.22 -35.53 77.05
C THR A 343 16.16 -36.89 77.76
N ARG A 344 15.95 -37.98 77.01
CA ARG A 344 15.94 -39.36 77.53
C ARG A 344 17.29 -39.72 78.15
N LEU A 345 18.40 -39.51 77.44
CA LEU A 345 19.76 -39.78 77.92
C LEU A 345 20.12 -38.95 79.16
N ARG A 346 19.67 -37.69 79.25
CA ARG A 346 19.79 -36.88 80.49
C ARG A 346 19.02 -37.51 81.66
N GLY A 347 17.87 -38.13 81.40
CA GLY A 347 17.13 -38.97 82.36
C GLY A 347 17.99 -40.13 82.87
N VAL A 348 18.47 -41.00 81.97
CA VAL A 348 19.32 -42.16 82.32
C VAL A 348 20.54 -41.75 83.15
N ILE A 349 21.24 -40.67 82.76
CA ILE A 349 22.39 -40.15 83.49
C ILE A 349 21.99 -39.66 84.89
N GLN A 350 20.82 -39.03 85.04
CA GLN A 350 20.32 -38.57 86.33
C GLN A 350 19.85 -39.72 87.23
N GLU A 351 19.29 -40.80 86.69
CA GLU A 351 18.94 -42.02 87.44
C GLU A 351 20.19 -42.74 87.95
N ILE A 352 21.17 -43.02 87.06
CA ILE A 352 22.47 -43.61 87.42
C ILE A 352 23.16 -42.77 88.50
N LYS A 353 23.13 -41.44 88.36
CA LYS A 353 23.66 -40.49 89.36
C LYS A 353 22.93 -40.53 90.70
N CYS A 354 21.64 -40.88 90.72
CA CYS A 354 20.91 -41.08 91.97
C CYS A 354 21.25 -42.44 92.60
N THR A 355 21.17 -43.56 91.87
CA THR A 355 21.50 -44.88 92.44
C THR A 355 22.94 -44.95 92.95
N VAL A 356 23.91 -44.35 92.25
CA VAL A 356 25.30 -44.25 92.70
C VAL A 356 25.41 -43.38 93.96
N ARG A 357 24.71 -42.23 94.04
CA ARG A 357 24.70 -41.39 95.26
C ARG A 357 24.13 -42.17 96.44
N ASP A 358 22.99 -42.81 96.25
CA ASP A 358 22.24 -43.45 97.32
C ASP A 358 22.98 -44.70 97.83
N ALA A 359 23.67 -45.43 96.95
CA ALA A 359 24.59 -46.49 97.33
C ALA A 359 25.84 -45.96 98.09
N ILE A 360 26.43 -44.84 97.68
CA ILE A 360 27.53 -44.19 98.43
C ILE A 360 27.06 -43.77 99.83
N VAL A 361 25.86 -43.21 99.95
CA VAL A 361 25.27 -42.84 101.25
C VAL A 361 25.01 -44.10 102.09
N ALA A 362 24.50 -45.18 101.50
CA ALA A 362 24.27 -46.44 102.18
C ALA A 362 25.57 -47.13 102.63
N GLU A 363 26.65 -47.04 101.85
CA GLU A 363 27.98 -47.54 102.21
C GLU A 363 28.61 -46.71 103.34
N GLN A 364 28.50 -45.38 103.29
CA GLN A 364 28.95 -44.50 104.37
C GLN A 364 28.15 -44.72 105.67
N ALA A 365 26.85 -44.96 105.57
CA ALA A 365 26.01 -45.29 106.72
C ALA A 365 26.37 -46.65 107.33
N ALA A 366 26.63 -47.66 106.49
CA ALA A 366 27.04 -49.00 106.94
C ALA A 366 28.42 -49.00 107.63
N LYS A 367 29.37 -48.18 107.18
CA LYS A 367 30.68 -48.02 107.83
C LYS A 367 30.58 -47.27 109.17
N LYS A 368 29.77 -46.21 109.23
CA LYS A 368 29.54 -45.41 110.45
C LYS A 368 28.72 -46.11 111.52
N PHE A 369 28.10 -47.25 111.22
CA PHE A 369 27.28 -48.00 112.18
C PHE A 369 28.13 -48.70 113.28
N PRO A 370 29.10 -49.59 112.96
CA PRO A 370 29.99 -50.16 113.97
C PRO A 370 30.91 -49.12 114.64
N GLU A 371 31.26 -48.03 113.93
CA GLU A 371 32.02 -46.90 114.52
C GLU A 371 31.21 -46.26 115.67
N ARG A 372 29.92 -45.97 115.46
CA ARG A 372 29.04 -45.43 116.50
C ARG A 372 28.74 -46.39 117.64
N LEU A 373 28.71 -47.69 117.39
CA LEU A 373 28.56 -48.70 118.45
C LEU A 373 29.79 -48.73 119.37
N ALA A 374 31.00 -48.63 118.79
CA ALA A 374 32.23 -48.47 119.56
C ALA A 374 32.30 -47.13 120.31
N GLU A 375 31.81 -46.03 119.74
CA GLU A 375 31.70 -44.73 120.43
C GLU A 375 30.66 -44.73 121.56
N ALA A 376 29.56 -45.49 121.42
CA ALA A 376 28.51 -45.61 122.42
C ALA A 376 28.90 -46.52 123.60
N ASN A 377 29.80 -47.49 123.37
CA ASN A 377 30.43 -48.33 124.40
C ASN A 377 29.42 -49.13 125.26
N VAL A 378 28.38 -49.67 124.61
CA VAL A 378 27.26 -50.43 125.23
C VAL A 378 27.43 -51.95 125.12
N ASP A 379 28.06 -52.42 124.04
CA ASP A 379 28.14 -53.85 123.67
C ASP A 379 29.56 -54.43 123.81
N ASP A 380 29.66 -55.76 123.93
CA ASP A 380 30.95 -56.46 124.09
C ASP A 380 31.88 -56.32 122.85
N PRO A 381 33.21 -56.32 123.03
CA PRO A 381 34.16 -56.16 121.92
C PRO A 381 34.17 -57.35 120.95
N ALA A 382 33.61 -58.51 121.33
CA ALA A 382 33.41 -59.62 120.41
C ALA A 382 32.27 -59.32 119.41
N THR A 383 31.10 -58.91 119.91
CA THR A 383 29.92 -58.61 119.08
C THR A 383 30.14 -57.37 118.21
N ILE A 384 30.90 -56.36 118.66
CA ILE A 384 31.27 -55.20 117.81
C ILE A 384 32.11 -55.64 116.60
N ASN A 385 32.98 -56.66 116.73
CA ASN A 385 33.75 -57.19 115.59
C ASN A 385 32.91 -58.08 114.67
N GLU A 386 31.96 -58.84 115.22
CA GLU A 386 31.00 -59.62 114.43
C GLU A 386 30.12 -58.69 113.56
N VAL A 387 29.52 -57.66 114.16
CA VAL A 387 28.76 -56.60 113.45
C VAL A 387 29.63 -55.87 112.42
N ARG A 388 30.96 -55.81 112.60
CA ARG A 388 31.89 -55.22 111.62
C ARG A 388 32.08 -56.10 110.39
N GLU A 389 32.23 -57.41 110.55
CA GLU A 389 32.29 -58.36 109.43
C GLU A 389 30.92 -58.52 108.74
N GLU A 390 29.82 -58.44 109.49
CA GLU A 390 28.47 -58.30 108.92
C GLU A 390 28.35 -57.01 108.09
N ALA A 391 28.81 -55.87 108.59
CA ALA A 391 28.80 -54.62 107.83
C ALA A 391 29.67 -54.70 106.56
N ILE A 392 30.84 -55.36 106.61
CA ILE A 392 31.71 -55.59 105.46
C ILE A 392 31.07 -56.52 104.42
N SER A 393 30.43 -57.60 104.85
CA SER A 393 29.73 -58.54 103.94
C SER A 393 28.45 -57.93 103.36
N LEU A 394 27.70 -57.15 104.15
CA LEU A 394 26.56 -56.35 103.68
C LEU A 394 26.98 -55.30 102.64
N CYS A 395 28.16 -54.67 102.79
CA CYS A 395 28.71 -53.76 101.78
C CYS A 395 29.10 -54.49 100.48
N LYS A 396 29.63 -55.73 100.57
CA LYS A 396 29.89 -56.57 99.39
C LYS A 396 28.59 -56.92 98.66
N LEU A 397 27.53 -57.29 99.39
CA LEU A 397 26.21 -57.60 98.82
C LEU A 397 25.57 -56.38 98.15
N LYS A 398 25.52 -55.23 98.84
CA LYS A 398 25.02 -53.96 98.29
C LYS A 398 25.80 -53.49 97.05
N ARG A 399 27.08 -53.87 96.91
CA ARG A 399 27.87 -53.61 95.70
C ARG A 399 27.46 -54.49 94.52
N SER A 400 27.12 -55.77 94.74
CA SER A 400 26.48 -56.59 93.69
C SER A 400 25.10 -56.04 93.33
N ASP A 401 24.29 -55.65 94.32
CA ASP A 401 22.95 -55.09 94.08
C ASP A 401 23.01 -53.79 93.26
N LEU A 402 23.95 -52.88 93.57
CA LEU A 402 24.21 -51.67 92.79
C LEU A 402 24.61 -52.01 91.34
N LEU A 403 25.50 -52.99 91.14
CA LEU A 403 25.91 -53.39 89.78
C LEU A 403 24.73 -53.99 89.01
N SER A 404 23.87 -54.79 89.64
CA SER A 404 22.65 -55.31 89.04
C SER A 404 21.62 -54.22 88.73
N GLN A 405 21.45 -53.22 89.60
CA GLN A 405 20.57 -52.06 89.36
C GLN A 405 21.08 -51.18 88.23
N LEU A 406 22.39 -50.88 88.19
CA LEU A 406 23.00 -50.13 87.10
C LEU A 406 22.91 -50.88 85.77
N MET A 407 23.14 -52.19 85.78
CA MET A 407 22.94 -53.03 84.59
C MET A 407 21.48 -53.01 84.14
N SER A 408 20.51 -53.10 85.07
CA SER A 408 19.08 -53.02 84.78
C SER A 408 18.68 -51.70 84.15
N ILE A 409 19.15 -50.56 84.69
CA ILE A 409 18.89 -49.22 84.14
C ILE A 409 19.48 -49.05 82.73
N VAL A 410 20.68 -49.57 82.48
CA VAL A 410 21.30 -49.54 81.15
C VAL A 410 20.57 -50.49 80.19
N SER A 411 20.13 -51.66 80.65
CA SER A 411 19.36 -52.62 79.85
C SER A 411 17.99 -52.09 79.45
N SER A 412 17.17 -51.58 80.38
CA SER A 412 15.83 -51.08 80.05
C SER A 412 15.88 -49.95 79.03
N HIS A 413 16.80 -49.00 79.22
CA HIS A 413 17.01 -47.88 78.28
C HIS A 413 17.75 -48.29 76.99
N SER A 414 18.21 -49.54 76.86
CA SER A 414 18.68 -50.11 75.59
C SER A 414 17.58 -50.84 74.81
N GLU A 415 16.55 -51.36 75.50
CA GLU A 415 15.38 -52.00 74.86
C GLU A 415 14.42 -50.95 74.27
N GLU A 416 14.37 -49.75 74.84
CA GLU A 416 13.62 -48.60 74.32
C GLU A 416 14.20 -47.95 73.04
N LEU A 417 15.35 -48.42 72.53
CA LEU A 417 16.01 -47.79 71.38
C LEU A 417 15.10 -47.78 70.13
N PRO A 418 14.70 -46.61 69.61
CA PRO A 418 13.98 -46.55 68.35
C PRO A 418 14.88 -47.04 67.22
N LYS A 419 14.34 -47.89 66.34
CA LYS A 419 15.07 -48.39 65.16
C LYS A 419 15.52 -47.19 64.32
N THR A 420 16.83 -46.98 64.21
CA THR A 420 17.36 -45.78 63.54
C THR A 420 16.90 -45.74 62.07
N PRO A 421 16.47 -44.58 61.54
CA PRO A 421 15.98 -44.45 60.17
C PRO A 421 17.09 -44.54 59.10
N SER A 422 18.25 -45.09 59.45
CA SER A 422 19.44 -45.28 58.61
C SER A 422 19.14 -46.08 57.34
N ILE A 423 18.29 -47.10 57.42
CA ILE A 423 17.90 -47.93 56.26
C ILE A 423 16.80 -47.27 55.42
N ALA A 424 15.91 -46.47 56.03
CA ALA A 424 14.86 -45.75 55.30
C ALA A 424 15.44 -44.65 54.40
N SER A 425 16.45 -43.92 54.89
CA SER A 425 17.15 -42.87 54.13
C SER A 425 17.76 -43.41 52.81
N ILE A 426 18.30 -44.64 52.83
CA ILE A 426 18.89 -45.29 51.64
C ILE A 426 17.85 -45.51 50.52
N VAL A 427 16.56 -45.72 50.85
CA VAL A 427 15.49 -45.89 49.86
C VAL A 427 15.14 -44.55 49.17
N SER A 428 15.25 -43.43 49.88
CA SER A 428 15.08 -42.09 49.29
C SER A 428 16.33 -41.59 48.57
N ALA A 429 17.50 -42.15 48.86
CA ALA A 429 18.77 -41.82 48.23
C ALA A 429 18.95 -42.50 46.86
N THR A 430 17.96 -42.40 45.97
CA THR A 430 18.12 -42.83 44.57
C THR A 430 19.18 -41.97 43.89
N SER A 431 20.38 -42.52 43.74
CA SER A 431 21.52 -41.89 43.08
C SER A 431 21.10 -41.24 41.77
N SER A 432 21.53 -39.98 41.55
CA SER A 432 21.19 -39.18 40.37
C SER A 432 21.69 -39.76 39.03
N LEU A 433 22.40 -40.89 39.09
CA LEU A 433 22.88 -41.68 37.95
C LEU A 433 21.90 -42.79 37.50
N TYR A 434 20.87 -43.15 38.28
CA TYR A 434 19.96 -44.26 37.98
C TYR A 434 18.50 -43.97 38.36
N ALA A 435 17.57 -44.28 37.46
CA ALA A 435 16.13 -44.14 37.68
C ALA A 435 15.40 -45.51 37.57
N PRO A 436 14.35 -45.75 38.37
CA PRO A 436 13.56 -46.99 38.27
C PRO A 436 12.66 -46.97 37.02
N GLY A 437 12.95 -47.85 36.07
CA GLY A 437 12.10 -48.15 34.91
C GLY A 437 11.26 -49.42 35.11
N LYS A 438 10.33 -49.70 34.19
CA LYS A 438 9.42 -50.86 34.25
C LYS A 438 10.09 -52.25 34.22
N MET A 439 11.42 -52.32 34.08
CA MET A 439 12.22 -53.56 34.14
C MET A 439 13.47 -53.44 35.04
N GLY A 440 13.55 -52.43 35.93
CA GLY A 440 14.66 -52.25 36.87
C GLY A 440 15.36 -50.89 36.75
N PHE A 441 16.52 -50.75 37.38
CA PHE A 441 17.30 -49.51 37.40
C PHE A 441 17.96 -49.24 36.04
N MET A 442 17.63 -48.11 35.42
CA MET A 442 18.22 -47.65 34.16
C MET A 442 19.19 -46.49 34.40
N PRO A 443 20.38 -46.45 33.77
CA PRO A 443 21.27 -45.31 33.83
C PRO A 443 20.59 -44.05 33.29
N THR A 444 20.62 -42.95 34.04
CA THR A 444 20.13 -41.66 33.56
C THR A 444 21.08 -41.11 32.50
N ARG A 445 20.61 -40.96 31.27
CA ARG A 445 21.39 -40.23 30.25
C ARG A 445 21.59 -38.78 30.71
N PRO A 446 22.80 -38.21 30.62
CA PRO A 446 23.00 -36.80 30.91
C PRO A 446 22.10 -35.96 29.99
N LYS A 447 21.50 -34.90 30.52
CA LYS A 447 20.71 -33.97 29.71
C LYS A 447 21.64 -33.31 28.69
N ALA A 448 21.26 -33.36 27.42
CA ALA A 448 22.05 -32.80 26.32
C ALA A 448 22.47 -31.35 26.63
N THR A 449 23.76 -31.06 26.46
CA THR A 449 24.23 -29.68 26.58
C THR A 449 23.87 -28.91 25.31
N PRO A 450 23.74 -27.56 25.35
CA PRO A 450 23.42 -26.79 24.14
C PRO A 450 24.42 -26.96 22.98
N PHE A 451 25.61 -27.53 23.23
CA PHE A 451 26.62 -27.84 22.21
C PHE A 451 26.37 -29.15 21.46
N ASP A 452 25.62 -30.10 22.02
CA ASP A 452 25.33 -31.36 21.33
C ASP A 452 24.33 -31.20 20.18
N ALA A 453 23.63 -30.07 20.09
CA ALA A 453 22.83 -29.66 18.94
C ALA A 453 23.67 -29.27 17.70
N PHE A 454 24.99 -29.16 17.82
CA PHE A 454 25.90 -28.75 16.74
C PHE A 454 26.91 -29.82 16.31
N ARG A 455 26.79 -31.06 16.80
CA ARG A 455 27.52 -32.20 16.23
C ARG A 455 26.72 -32.84 15.10
N SER A 456 26.99 -32.38 13.89
CA SER A 456 26.47 -32.93 12.64
C SER A 456 26.93 -34.37 12.41
N GLU A 457 25.99 -35.32 12.36
CA GLU A 457 26.21 -36.56 11.61
C GLU A 457 26.25 -36.21 10.11
N VAL A 458 27.42 -36.39 9.49
CA VAL A 458 27.54 -36.37 8.03
C VAL A 458 27.10 -37.75 7.54
N ILE A 459 25.87 -37.83 7.05
CA ILE A 459 25.36 -38.98 6.30
C ILE A 459 25.23 -38.55 4.84
N GLU A 460 25.95 -39.23 3.96
CA GLU A 460 25.87 -39.02 2.52
C GLU A 460 24.51 -39.53 2.01
N GLN A 461 23.74 -38.65 1.37
CA GLN A 461 22.67 -39.05 0.46
C GLN A 461 22.81 -38.28 -0.86
N GLU A 462 22.73 -39.03 -1.96
CA GLU A 462 22.81 -38.52 -3.32
C GLU A 462 21.69 -37.49 -3.60
N PRO A 463 21.95 -36.42 -4.37
CA PRO A 463 20.94 -35.43 -4.73
C PRO A 463 20.01 -35.96 -5.83
N ASP A 464 18.92 -36.63 -5.43
CA ASP A 464 17.92 -37.16 -6.35
C ASP A 464 17.29 -36.04 -7.21
N ARG A 465 17.49 -36.12 -8.53
CA ARG A 465 17.10 -35.08 -9.50
C ARG A 465 15.68 -35.28 -10.01
N THR A 466 14.69 -35.06 -9.16
CA THR A 466 13.29 -34.92 -9.61
C THR A 466 12.84 -33.45 -9.57
N VAL A 467 12.64 -32.87 -10.76
CA VAL A 467 12.10 -31.51 -10.92
C VAL A 467 10.57 -31.58 -10.86
N PRO A 468 9.88 -30.73 -10.07
CA PRO A 468 8.42 -30.71 -10.04
C PRO A 468 7.81 -30.47 -11.42
N GLU A 469 6.86 -31.32 -11.81
CA GLU A 469 6.33 -31.45 -13.17
C GLU A 469 5.66 -30.16 -13.70
N ASP A 470 5.17 -29.31 -12.79
CA ASP A 470 4.46 -28.06 -13.13
C ASP A 470 5.39 -26.99 -13.71
N LEU A 471 6.67 -26.98 -13.32
CA LEU A 471 7.69 -26.06 -13.87
C LEU A 471 8.13 -26.42 -15.30
N GLN A 472 7.76 -27.61 -15.79
CA GLN A 472 8.09 -28.07 -17.14
C GLN A 472 7.01 -27.69 -18.16
N LYS A 473 5.74 -27.59 -17.72
CA LYS A 473 4.59 -27.24 -18.57
C LYS A 473 4.61 -25.76 -19.00
N GLN A 474 5.00 -24.85 -18.09
CA GLN A 474 5.12 -23.42 -18.40
C GLN A 474 6.19 -23.15 -19.48
N LYS A 475 7.38 -23.76 -19.37
CA LYS A 475 8.46 -23.62 -20.37
C LYS A 475 8.13 -24.22 -21.74
N MET A 476 7.18 -25.14 -21.84
CA MET A 476 6.68 -25.63 -23.13
C MET A 476 5.77 -24.61 -23.82
N GLN A 477 4.91 -23.91 -23.06
CA GLN A 477 4.03 -22.87 -23.63
C GLN A 477 4.82 -21.66 -24.13
N ASP A 478 5.75 -21.13 -23.33
CA ASP A 478 6.59 -19.99 -23.75
C ASP A 478 7.38 -20.31 -25.02
N ARG A 479 7.90 -21.54 -25.14
CA ARG A 479 8.70 -21.95 -26.32
C ARG A 479 7.87 -22.16 -27.59
N LEU A 480 6.58 -22.47 -27.47
CA LEU A 480 5.66 -22.55 -28.61
C LEU A 480 5.23 -21.17 -29.11
N MET A 481 5.01 -20.20 -28.21
CA MET A 481 4.63 -18.84 -28.58
C MET A 481 5.73 -18.10 -29.34
N THR A 482 7.00 -18.35 -29.01
CA THR A 482 8.16 -17.69 -29.66
C THR A 482 8.51 -18.25 -31.04
N SER A 483 7.77 -19.24 -31.57
CA SER A 483 8.02 -19.84 -32.89
C SER A 483 7.10 -19.33 -34.02
N LEU A 484 6.23 -18.34 -33.76
CA LEU A 484 5.18 -17.89 -34.68
C LEU A 484 5.21 -16.38 -35.02
N ARG A 485 6.35 -15.72 -34.82
CA ARG A 485 6.67 -14.42 -35.45
C ARG A 485 8.08 -14.49 -36.00
N GLY A 486 8.20 -14.45 -37.33
CA GLY A 486 9.47 -14.15 -37.99
C GLY A 486 9.63 -12.65 -38.17
N ASP A 487 10.89 -12.22 -38.07
CA ASP A 487 11.54 -11.09 -38.75
C ASP A 487 10.92 -9.67 -38.67
N GLU A 488 11.70 -8.71 -39.17
CA GLU A 488 11.39 -7.27 -39.27
C GLU A 488 10.99 -6.55 -37.96
N ASN A 489 12.00 -6.08 -37.21
CA ASN A 489 12.27 -4.64 -37.03
C ASN A 489 13.34 -4.40 -35.95
N THR A 490 14.55 -4.02 -36.36
CA THR A 490 15.61 -3.58 -35.44
C THR A 490 15.27 -2.18 -34.91
N ILE A 491 14.97 -2.07 -33.61
CA ILE A 491 14.73 -0.77 -32.98
C ILE A 491 16.07 0.00 -32.91
N ILE A 492 16.11 1.16 -33.57
CA ILE A 492 17.21 2.11 -33.48
C ILE A 492 16.98 2.98 -32.24
N ASP A 493 17.93 2.96 -31.31
CA ASP A 493 17.96 3.90 -30.18
C ASP A 493 18.34 5.30 -30.69
N VAL A 494 17.56 6.32 -30.34
CA VAL A 494 17.77 7.70 -30.80
C VAL A 494 18.29 8.55 -29.64
N GLU A 495 19.60 8.51 -29.43
CA GLU A 495 20.26 9.42 -28.50
C GLU A 495 20.21 10.88 -29.00
N PHE A 496 20.02 11.81 -28.07
CA PHE A 496 20.00 13.25 -28.36
C PHE A 496 21.41 13.76 -28.71
N GLY A 497 21.70 13.94 -30.00
CA GLY A 497 22.98 14.48 -30.49
C GLY A 497 22.80 15.64 -31.46
N THR A 498 23.11 16.87 -31.05
CA THR A 498 23.13 18.05 -31.92
C THR A 498 24.44 18.15 -32.69
N THR A 499 24.41 17.94 -34.01
CA THR A 499 25.48 18.33 -34.94
C THR A 499 24.91 18.95 -36.21
N LEU A 500 25.10 20.26 -36.36
CA LEU A 500 24.97 20.95 -37.66
C LEU A 500 26.15 20.54 -38.54
N TYR A 501 25.89 20.18 -39.80
CA TYR A 501 26.91 20.12 -40.85
C TYR A 501 26.43 20.85 -42.09
N VAL A 502 27.27 21.75 -42.60
CA VAL A 502 27.03 22.55 -43.79
C VAL A 502 28.19 22.33 -44.76
N SER A 503 27.91 21.70 -45.90
CA SER A 503 28.70 21.71 -47.13
C SER A 503 27.71 21.49 -48.29
N SER A 504 27.66 22.23 -49.40
CA SER A 504 28.65 23.00 -50.18
C SER A 504 29.27 22.24 -51.37
N SER A 505 28.49 22.20 -52.46
CA SER A 505 28.94 22.45 -53.85
C SER A 505 29.66 21.36 -54.66
N ARG A 506 29.56 21.55 -56.00
CA ARG A 506 30.14 20.85 -57.17
C ARG A 506 29.44 19.53 -57.56
N GLU A 507 28.70 19.50 -58.68
CA GLU A 507 29.11 19.41 -60.12
C GLU A 507 29.40 17.96 -60.54
N ASP A 508 29.03 17.46 -61.72
CA ASP A 508 28.26 18.01 -62.86
C ASP A 508 27.61 16.83 -63.63
N ASP A 509 26.53 17.07 -64.39
CA ASP A 509 26.27 16.36 -65.66
C ASP A 509 25.23 17.08 -66.56
N LEU A 510 25.74 18.14 -67.18
CA LEU A 510 25.35 18.80 -68.43
C LEU A 510 24.25 18.13 -69.30
N ILE A 511 23.09 18.78 -69.42
CA ILE A 511 22.36 18.95 -70.70
C ILE A 511 22.08 20.44 -70.86
N GLU A 512 22.27 20.96 -72.08
CA GLU A 512 22.44 22.38 -72.40
C GLU A 512 21.43 22.83 -73.49
N VAL A 513 21.30 24.15 -73.73
CA VAL A 513 20.57 24.79 -74.85
C VAL A 513 19.02 24.78 -74.77
N GLU A 514 18.27 25.89 -74.84
CA GLU A 514 18.63 27.34 -74.83
C GLU A 514 17.45 28.23 -74.35
N GLU A 515 17.84 29.37 -73.74
CA GLU A 515 17.20 30.68 -73.51
C GLU A 515 15.67 30.90 -73.26
N GLU A 516 15.45 31.59 -72.13
CA GLU A 516 14.29 32.35 -71.60
C GLU A 516 14.25 33.79 -72.25
N PRO A 517 13.56 34.85 -71.73
CA PRO A 517 12.50 34.95 -70.71
C PRO A 517 11.33 35.93 -71.02
N LEU A 518 10.21 35.81 -70.26
CA LEU A 518 9.76 36.81 -69.24
C LEU A 518 8.27 36.74 -68.87
N GLU A 519 8.01 36.97 -67.56
CA GLU A 519 6.80 37.54 -66.94
C GLU A 519 5.45 36.78 -67.05
N GLU A 520 5.26 35.80 -66.15
CA GLU A 520 3.96 35.62 -65.47
C GLU A 520 3.70 36.77 -64.47
N PRO A 521 2.46 36.93 -64.00
CA PRO A 521 2.29 36.88 -62.54
C PRO A 521 1.03 36.15 -62.03
N GLU A 522 1.25 35.21 -61.10
CA GLU A 522 0.66 35.21 -59.74
C GLU A 522 -0.78 35.74 -59.58
N GLY A 523 -1.76 34.82 -59.63
CA GLY A 523 -3.20 35.11 -59.70
C GLY A 523 -4.09 34.25 -58.78
N SER A 524 -3.78 34.24 -57.48
CA SER A 524 -4.48 33.57 -56.36
C SER A 524 -6.01 33.42 -56.39
N THR A 525 -6.47 32.42 -55.61
CA THR A 525 -7.86 32.09 -55.30
C THR A 525 -8.67 33.20 -54.63
N SER A 526 -9.98 33.25 -54.89
CA SER A 526 -11.07 33.66 -53.96
C SER A 526 -12.45 33.35 -54.64
N SER A 527 -13.64 33.48 -54.03
CA SER A 527 -14.00 34.05 -52.72
C SER A 527 -15.31 33.45 -52.12
N MET A 528 -15.48 33.66 -50.81
CA MET A 528 -16.71 33.96 -50.06
C MET A 528 -17.99 33.09 -50.12
N SER A 529 -18.41 32.69 -48.92
CA SER A 529 -19.79 32.27 -48.58
C SER A 529 -20.74 33.47 -48.46
N VAL A 530 -22.03 33.28 -48.78
CA VAL A 530 -23.10 34.28 -48.54
C VAL A 530 -24.24 33.69 -47.69
N LYS A 531 -24.82 34.49 -46.79
CA LYS A 531 -26.09 34.22 -46.10
C LYS A 531 -26.99 35.47 -46.11
N LYS A 532 -28.29 35.28 -45.83
CA LYS A 532 -29.39 36.00 -46.50
C LYS A 532 -30.22 36.94 -45.59
N ALA A 533 -30.73 38.04 -46.17
CA ALA A 533 -32.00 38.76 -45.87
C ALA A 533 -32.19 39.44 -44.48
N SER A 534 -32.98 40.52 -44.28
CA SER A 534 -33.75 41.47 -45.16
C SER A 534 -34.10 42.75 -44.33
N SER A 535 -35.08 43.66 -44.56
CA SER A 535 -36.24 43.82 -45.49
C SER A 535 -36.85 45.25 -45.40
N GLU A 536 -37.46 45.72 -46.50
CA GLU A 536 -38.48 46.82 -46.62
C GLU A 536 -38.16 48.27 -46.18
N GLY A 537 -38.73 49.28 -46.89
CA GLY A 537 -38.90 50.66 -46.34
C GLY A 537 -38.78 51.92 -47.23
N SER A 538 -39.75 52.16 -48.14
CA SER A 538 -40.27 53.49 -48.58
C SER A 538 -39.41 54.72 -49.00
N VAL A 539 -39.75 55.25 -50.21
CA VAL A 539 -39.90 56.69 -50.58
C VAL A 539 -38.63 57.54 -50.92
N ALA A 540 -38.82 58.60 -51.72
CA ALA A 540 -37.84 59.51 -52.36
C ALA A 540 -38.46 60.95 -52.49
N PRO A 541 -37.94 61.95 -53.24
CA PRO A 541 -36.60 62.28 -53.78
C PRO A 541 -36.15 63.74 -53.36
N PRO A 542 -35.61 64.66 -54.21
CA PRO A 542 -34.19 64.88 -54.56
C PRO A 542 -33.64 66.33 -54.27
N GLU A 543 -32.63 66.80 -55.03
CA GLU A 543 -32.02 68.17 -55.13
C GLU A 543 -30.91 68.53 -54.11
N THR A 544 -29.84 69.30 -54.40
CA THR A 544 -29.31 69.98 -55.62
C THR A 544 -27.75 70.14 -55.57
N ALA A 545 -27.10 70.74 -56.60
CA ALA A 545 -25.63 71.00 -56.73
C ALA A 545 -25.36 72.52 -57.06
N PRO A 546 -24.30 73.03 -57.77
CA PRO A 546 -22.89 72.61 -58.08
C PRO A 546 -21.83 73.81 -58.09
N LEU A 547 -20.66 73.64 -58.77
CA LEU A 547 -19.76 74.67 -59.44
C LEU A 547 -18.68 75.47 -58.62
N ALA A 548 -17.54 76.00 -59.17
CA ALA A 548 -16.73 75.78 -60.41
C ALA A 548 -15.40 76.64 -60.50
N VAL A 549 -14.78 76.75 -61.71
CA VAL A 549 -13.77 77.74 -62.25
C VAL A 549 -12.26 77.31 -62.24
N SER A 550 -11.33 77.77 -63.13
CA SER A 550 -11.13 77.47 -64.60
C SER A 550 -9.81 78.07 -65.20
N ALA A 551 -9.28 77.51 -66.33
CA ALA A 551 -8.39 78.13 -67.37
C ALA A 551 -6.90 78.52 -67.02
N SER A 552 -5.90 78.73 -67.91
CA SER A 552 -5.64 78.40 -69.36
C SER A 552 -4.17 78.71 -69.84
N SER A 553 -3.64 77.94 -70.83
CA SER A 553 -2.70 78.28 -71.96
C SER A 553 -1.21 78.74 -71.85
N LYS A 554 -0.30 77.98 -72.52
CA LYS A 554 0.88 78.34 -73.38
C LYS A 554 2.11 79.11 -72.78
N ASP A 555 3.37 79.07 -73.30
CA ASP A 555 3.99 78.57 -74.56
C ASP A 555 5.55 78.32 -74.43
N ILE A 556 6.22 77.77 -75.49
CA ILE A 556 7.67 77.93 -75.90
C ILE A 556 8.88 77.12 -75.26
N LYS A 557 9.57 76.33 -76.14
CA LYS A 557 11.01 75.90 -76.30
C LYS A 557 11.87 75.18 -75.21
N GLY A 558 12.52 74.06 -75.61
CA GLY A 558 13.78 73.51 -75.04
C GLY A 558 14.14 72.06 -75.50
N ALA A 559 15.43 71.71 -75.69
CA ALA A 559 15.99 70.36 -76.04
C ALA A 559 17.55 70.37 -75.92
N PRO A 560 18.38 69.32 -76.22
CA PRO A 560 18.20 67.85 -76.40
C PRO A 560 19.30 66.97 -75.67
N SER A 561 19.46 65.68 -76.05
CA SER A 561 20.71 64.84 -76.18
C SER A 561 21.83 64.85 -75.11
N ILE A 562 22.28 63.70 -74.57
CA ILE A 562 23.28 62.73 -75.13
C ILE A 562 24.69 63.29 -75.40
N GLY A 563 25.72 62.65 -74.80
CA GLY A 563 27.17 62.85 -75.03
C GLY A 563 27.97 62.85 -73.70
N ALA A 564 28.83 61.92 -73.28
CA ALA A 564 29.66 60.83 -73.85
C ALA A 564 31.17 61.16 -73.95
N LEU A 565 32.02 60.25 -73.41
CA LEU A 565 33.49 60.16 -73.49
C LEU A 565 34.29 61.35 -72.89
N ASP A 566 35.10 61.15 -71.84
CA ASP A 566 36.55 60.82 -71.88
C ASP A 566 37.40 62.07 -71.53
N THR A 567 38.67 62.01 -71.09
CA THR A 567 39.58 60.90 -70.72
C THR A 567 40.59 61.41 -69.68
N LEU A 568 41.10 60.53 -68.80
CA LEU A 568 42.42 60.64 -68.13
C LEU A 568 42.61 61.86 -67.16
N THR A 569 43.60 61.95 -66.27
CA THR A 569 44.66 61.00 -65.86
C THR A 569 44.92 61.11 -64.36
N ALA A 570 45.26 59.96 -63.75
CA ALA A 570 46.31 59.77 -62.73
C ALA A 570 46.62 60.82 -61.64
N THR A 571 46.72 60.30 -60.40
CA THR A 571 47.76 60.60 -59.38
C THR A 571 47.74 61.94 -58.62
N SER A 572 48.18 62.03 -57.36
CA SER A 572 48.51 61.01 -56.32
C SER A 572 48.88 61.71 -55.00
N LYS A 573 48.66 61.04 -53.85
CA LYS A 573 49.28 61.30 -52.53
C LYS A 573 48.94 62.65 -51.85
N MET A 574 49.07 62.81 -50.53
CA MET A 574 49.00 61.93 -49.34
C MET A 574 49.01 62.86 -48.10
N THR A 575 48.70 62.34 -46.90
CA THR A 575 49.09 62.86 -45.55
C THR A 575 48.90 64.38 -45.26
N GLY A 576 48.12 64.84 -44.27
CA GLY A 576 47.76 64.22 -42.96
C GLY A 576 48.70 64.69 -41.84
N VAL A 577 48.35 64.46 -40.56
CA VAL A 577 49.16 64.74 -39.33
C VAL A 577 49.26 66.25 -38.98
N THR A 578 49.02 66.78 -37.76
CA THR A 578 48.52 66.23 -36.46
C THR A 578 48.00 67.36 -35.54
N ASN A 579 47.08 67.00 -34.62
CA ASN A 579 46.96 67.27 -33.16
C ASN A 579 47.28 68.64 -32.48
N GLU A 580 46.89 68.67 -31.19
CA GLU A 580 47.35 69.51 -30.06
C GLU A 580 46.81 70.96 -29.97
N ASP A 581 46.48 71.50 -28.79
CA ASP A 581 45.93 70.92 -27.54
C ASP A 581 45.37 72.08 -26.66
N GLU A 582 44.72 71.76 -25.53
CA GLU A 582 44.36 72.68 -24.41
C GLU A 582 43.35 73.82 -24.77
N GLY A 583 42.55 74.38 -23.85
CA GLY A 583 42.26 74.05 -22.44
C GLY A 583 41.53 75.23 -21.74
N GLU A 584 40.64 74.94 -20.77
CA GLU A 584 40.07 75.89 -19.77
C GLU A 584 39.20 77.07 -20.28
N GLU A 585 38.30 77.72 -19.51
CA GLU A 585 37.31 77.25 -18.51
C GLU A 585 36.22 78.35 -18.31
N GLU A 586 35.36 78.25 -17.28
CA GLU A 586 34.39 79.24 -16.74
C GLU A 586 33.15 79.63 -17.60
N GLY A 587 32.01 79.91 -16.92
CA GLY A 587 30.84 80.57 -17.51
C GLY A 587 29.45 80.00 -17.16
N GLU A 588 29.06 79.95 -15.88
CA GLU A 588 27.67 79.64 -15.46
C GLU A 588 26.75 80.87 -15.63
N GLU A 589 25.49 80.68 -16.06
CA GLU A 589 24.36 81.55 -15.65
C GLU A 589 23.00 80.83 -15.85
N GLU A 590 21.97 81.27 -15.12
CA GLU A 590 20.90 80.43 -14.55
C GLU A 590 19.64 80.16 -15.43
N ASP A 591 18.82 79.21 -14.97
CA ASP A 591 17.48 78.91 -15.47
C ASP A 591 16.52 80.12 -15.46
N PHE A 592 15.49 80.11 -16.32
CA PHE A 592 14.17 80.63 -15.92
C PHE A 592 13.01 79.91 -16.62
N ASP A 593 12.32 79.07 -15.84
CA ASP A 593 11.10 78.38 -16.24
C ASP A 593 9.88 79.31 -16.08
N VAL A 594 8.98 79.37 -17.07
CA VAL A 594 7.72 80.14 -16.97
C VAL A 594 6.57 79.37 -17.63
N GLN A 595 5.70 78.80 -16.81
CA GLN A 595 4.53 78.03 -17.26
C GLN A 595 3.25 78.43 -16.49
N PHE A 596 2.38 79.20 -17.14
CA PHE A 596 0.96 79.39 -16.76
C PHE A 596 0.13 79.37 -18.07
N VAL A 597 -0.66 78.33 -18.33
CA VAL A 597 -2.01 78.05 -17.78
C VAL A 597 -3.10 78.95 -18.38
N TYR A 598 -3.90 78.37 -19.26
CA TYR A 598 -5.32 78.08 -18.99
C TYR A 598 -5.77 76.80 -19.70
#